data_AF-A8U3A6-F1
#
_entry.id   AF-A8U3A6-F1
#
_cell.length_a   1.000
_cell.length_b   1.000
_cell.length_c   1.000
_cell.angle_alpha   90.00
_cell.angle_beta   90.00
_cell.angle_gamma   90.00
#
_symmetry.space_group_name_H-M   'P 1'
#
loop_
_entity.id
_entity.type
_entity.pdbx_description
1 polymer ?
#
loop_
_entity_poly.entity_id
_entity_poly.type
_entity_poly.pdbx_seq_one_letter_code
_entity_poly.pdbx_strand_id
1 'polypeptide(L)'
;MVENPGLARAHDIVASAQDHALCELVRYWIKIHPGKHLPGRQDFDPLDIPKVLRHLVLTDVERDPFRFKIHLMGTAMVEAFGNDFTGSYLDEVFENFHQTYGCINRIETATTGVPTYRYGGCCHVNVPEVAGSMIRA
;
A
#
# COMPACT_ATOMS: atom_id res chain seq x y z
N MET A 1 24.96 -2.24 15.70
CA MET A 1 23.70 -1.55 15.35
C MET A 1 23.01 -2.42 14.32
N VAL A 2 21.85 -3.01 14.63
CA VAL A 2 21.18 -3.94 13.71
C VAL A 2 20.41 -3.10 12.69
N GLU A 3 20.81 -3.19 11.43
CA GLU A 3 20.14 -2.53 10.30
C GLU A 3 18.76 -3.17 10.09
N ASN A 4 17.74 -2.35 9.78
CA ASN A 4 16.39 -2.87 9.57
C ASN A 4 16.37 -3.80 8.32
N PRO A 5 15.88 -5.05 8.44
CA PRO A 5 15.85 -6.00 7.32
C PRO A 5 15.02 -5.51 6.12
N GLY A 6 14.13 -4.54 6.33
CA GLY A 6 13.35 -3.90 5.28
C GLY A 6 14.20 -3.17 4.25
N LEU A 7 15.36 -2.63 4.61
CA LEU A 7 16.28 -1.97 3.67
C LEU A 7 16.87 -2.95 2.66
N ALA A 8 17.39 -4.09 3.13
CA ALA A 8 17.90 -5.14 2.26
C ALA A 8 16.80 -5.63 1.31
N ARG A 9 15.59 -5.85 1.83
CA ARG A 9 14.45 -6.27 1.02
C ARG A 9 14.06 -5.23 -0.04
N ALA A 10 14.10 -3.94 0.29
CA ALA A 10 13.82 -2.88 -0.67
C ALA A 10 14.83 -2.83 -1.82
N HIS A 11 16.11 -3.06 -1.54
CA HIS A 11 17.13 -3.20 -2.58
C HIS A 11 16.86 -4.39 -3.52
N ASP A 12 16.44 -5.53 -2.99
CA ASP A 12 16.07 -6.71 -3.80
C ASP A 12 14.87 -6.41 -4.72
N ILE A 13 13.89 -5.65 -4.22
CA ILE A 13 12.73 -5.24 -5.03
C ILE A 13 13.18 -4.37 -6.20
N VAL A 14 14.03 -3.36 -5.96
CA VAL A 14 14.54 -2.49 -7.04
C VAL A 14 15.35 -3.29 -8.08
N ALA A 15 16.07 -4.34 -7.65
CA ALA A 15 16.84 -5.18 -8.55
C ALA A 15 15.99 -6.13 -9.41
N SER A 16 14.78 -6.48 -8.96
CA SER A 16 13.92 -7.50 -9.59
C SER A 16 12.64 -6.96 -10.22
N ALA A 17 12.20 -5.76 -9.87
CA ALA A 17 11.00 -5.13 -10.41
C ALA A 17 11.23 -4.60 -11.84
N GLN A 18 10.29 -4.88 -12.74
CA GLN A 18 10.29 -4.34 -14.10
C GLN A 18 9.47 -3.05 -14.21
N ASP A 19 8.54 -2.84 -13.29
CA ASP A 19 7.68 -1.65 -13.26
C ASP A 19 8.46 -0.42 -12.78
N HIS A 20 8.42 0.65 -13.59
CA HIS A 20 9.16 1.87 -13.32
C HIS A 20 8.60 2.64 -12.11
N ALA A 21 7.28 2.70 -11.95
CA ALA A 21 6.63 3.40 -10.85
C ALA A 21 6.91 2.68 -9.52
N LEU A 22 6.91 1.33 -9.53
CA LEU A 22 7.32 0.54 -8.37
C LEU A 22 8.80 0.80 -8.02
N CYS A 23 9.70 0.79 -9.01
CA CYS A 23 11.11 1.11 -8.79
C CYS A 23 11.30 2.51 -8.19
N GLU A 24 10.59 3.52 -8.71
CA GLU A 24 10.64 4.90 -8.22
C GLU A 24 10.15 5.00 -6.77
N LEU A 25 9.01 4.36 -6.45
CA LEU A 25 8.48 4.29 -5.09
C LEU A 25 9.48 3.68 -4.12
N VAL A 26 10.07 2.54 -4.46
CA VAL A 26 10.95 1.81 -3.55
C VAL A 26 12.28 2.55 -3.36
N ARG A 27 12.82 3.16 -4.41
CA ARG A 27 14.00 4.04 -4.29
C ARG A 27 13.72 5.23 -3.37
N TYR A 28 12.54 5.83 -3.49
CA TYR A 28 12.12 6.90 -2.59
C TYR A 28 11.98 6.40 -1.16
N TRP A 29 11.36 5.24 -0.95
CA TRP A 29 11.24 4.61 0.37
C TRP A 29 12.62 4.37 1.01
N ILE A 30 13.61 3.90 0.25
CA ILE A 30 15.00 3.74 0.72
C ILE A 30 15.59 5.11 1.12
N LYS A 31 15.40 6.16 0.31
CA LYS A 31 15.89 7.52 0.57
C LYS A 31 15.38 8.08 1.90
N ILE A 32 14.10 7.84 2.24
CA ILE A 32 13.47 8.36 3.47
C ILE A 32 13.60 7.42 4.67
N HIS A 33 14.22 6.25 4.52
CA HIS A 33 14.25 5.25 5.57
C HIS A 33 15.20 5.65 6.72
N PRO A 34 14.74 5.72 7.98
CA PRO A 34 15.54 6.19 9.12
C PRO A 34 16.53 5.13 9.67
N GLY A 35 16.77 4.06 8.91
CA GLY A 35 17.69 2.95 9.24
C GLY A 35 17.25 1.98 10.35
N LYS A 36 16.52 2.44 11.38
CA LYS A 36 16.18 1.63 12.58
C LYS A 36 14.73 1.13 12.62
N HIS A 37 13.80 1.90 12.06
CA HIS A 37 12.37 1.58 12.01
C HIS A 37 11.81 1.94 10.63
N LEU A 38 10.53 1.61 10.38
CA LEU A 38 9.84 2.03 9.16
C LEU A 38 9.80 3.56 9.05
N PRO A 39 9.88 4.14 7.84
CA PRO A 39 9.62 5.56 7.64
C PRO A 39 8.20 5.89 8.10
N GLY A 40 8.07 6.93 8.90
CA GLY A 40 6.79 7.44 9.36
C GLY A 40 6.17 8.42 8.37
N ARG A 41 4.96 8.88 8.68
CA ARG A 41 4.26 9.89 7.85
C ARG A 41 5.06 11.18 7.72
N GLN A 42 5.82 11.57 8.75
CA GLN A 42 6.66 12.76 8.78
C GLN A 42 7.89 12.68 7.85
N ASP A 43 8.34 11.47 7.52
CA ASP A 43 9.47 11.25 6.61
C ASP A 43 9.01 11.27 5.14
N PHE A 44 7.69 11.18 4.91
CA PHE A 44 7.07 11.14 3.59
C PHE A 44 6.60 12.53 3.15
N ASP A 45 7.20 13.03 2.07
CA ASP A 45 6.77 14.21 1.33
C ASP A 45 6.17 13.79 -0.02
N PRO A 46 4.86 13.99 -0.25
CA PRO A 46 4.24 13.65 -1.52
C PRO A 46 4.85 14.39 -2.73
N LEU A 47 5.44 15.56 -2.53
CA LEU A 47 6.03 16.36 -3.61
C LEU A 47 7.31 15.75 -4.20
N ASP A 48 7.93 14.81 -3.51
CA ASP A 48 9.13 14.11 -3.98
C ASP A 48 8.83 13.04 -5.05
N ILE A 49 7.59 12.54 -5.12
CA ILE A 49 7.17 11.44 -6.01
C ILE A 49 5.81 11.66 -6.69
N PRO A 50 5.56 12.83 -7.31
CA PRO A 50 4.22 13.22 -7.76
C PRO A 50 3.61 12.28 -8.81
N LYS A 51 4.44 11.62 -9.63
CA LYS A 51 4.00 10.66 -10.65
C LYS A 51 3.56 9.33 -10.04
N VAL A 52 4.16 8.94 -8.92
CA VAL A 52 3.87 7.69 -8.23
C VAL A 52 2.61 7.83 -7.35
N LEU A 53 2.34 9.02 -6.82
CA LEU A 53 1.20 9.28 -5.92
C LEU A 53 -0.12 8.74 -6.43
N ARG A 54 -0.39 8.86 -7.73
CA ARG A 54 -1.65 8.37 -8.31
C ARG A 54 -1.85 6.86 -8.17
N HIS A 55 -0.79 6.10 -7.96
CA HIS A 55 -0.80 4.64 -7.79
C HIS A 55 -0.74 4.19 -6.32
N LEU A 56 -0.73 5.13 -5.36
CA LEU A 56 -0.58 4.80 -3.94
C LEU A 56 -1.91 4.71 -3.21
N VAL A 57 -1.93 3.85 -2.19
CA VAL A 57 -2.92 3.88 -1.12
C VAL A 57 -2.16 4.01 0.19
N LEU A 58 -2.35 5.12 0.90
CA LEU A 58 -1.82 5.30 2.25
C LEU A 58 -2.90 4.90 3.25
N THR A 59 -2.52 4.05 4.21
CA THR A 59 -3.43 3.60 5.26
C THR A 59 -2.87 3.87 6.64
N ASP A 60 -3.70 4.41 7.52
CA ASP A 60 -3.42 4.45 8.95
C ASP A 60 -3.56 3.03 9.52
N VAL A 61 -2.62 2.64 10.38
CA VAL A 61 -2.57 1.30 10.98
C VAL A 61 -2.97 1.40 12.45
N GLU A 62 -4.14 0.88 12.78
CA GLU A 62 -4.59 0.67 14.16
C GLU A 62 -4.18 -0.74 14.58
N ARG A 63 -3.63 -0.88 15.80
CA ARG A 63 -3.21 -2.17 16.38
C ARG A 63 -4.16 -2.54 17.51
N ASP A 64 -4.44 -3.85 17.64
CA ASP A 64 -5.29 -4.45 18.68
C ASP A 64 -6.76 -3.94 18.69
N PRO A 65 -7.60 -4.36 17.71
CA PRO A 65 -7.29 -5.26 16.59
C PRO A 65 -6.63 -4.54 15.41
N PHE A 66 -5.99 -5.30 14.50
CA PHE A 66 -5.48 -4.71 13.26
C PHE A 66 -6.63 -4.21 12.38
N ARG A 67 -6.71 -2.88 12.25
CA ARG A 67 -7.61 -2.20 11.31
C ARG A 67 -6.82 -1.19 10.48
N PHE A 68 -7.30 -0.96 9.26
CA PHE A 68 -6.61 -0.14 8.28
C PHE A 68 -7.58 0.89 7.70
N LYS A 69 -7.35 2.16 7.99
CA LYS A 69 -8.16 3.26 7.47
C LYS A 69 -7.47 3.89 6.28
N ILE A 70 -8.16 4.05 5.16
CA ILE A 70 -7.58 4.69 3.96
C ILE A 70 -7.45 6.19 4.23
N HIS A 71 -6.21 6.68 4.28
CA HIS A 71 -5.90 8.11 4.45
C HIS A 71 -5.82 8.83 3.10
N LEU A 72 -5.30 8.14 2.09
CA LEU A 72 -5.15 8.67 0.72
C LEU A 72 -5.34 7.52 -0.26
N MET A 73 -6.13 7.76 -1.31
CA MET A 73 -6.25 6.88 -2.45
C MET A 73 -5.85 7.63 -3.73
N GLY A 74 -4.82 7.14 -4.41
CA GLY A 74 -4.35 7.72 -5.67
C GLY A 74 -5.38 7.54 -6.79
N THR A 75 -5.40 8.48 -7.74
CA THR A 75 -6.42 8.51 -8.80
C THR A 75 -6.43 7.26 -9.70
N ALA A 76 -5.28 6.65 -9.97
CA ALA A 76 -5.23 5.40 -10.73
C ALA A 76 -5.86 4.22 -9.94
N MET A 77 -5.80 4.28 -8.60
CA MET A 77 -6.48 3.30 -7.75
C MET A 77 -7.99 3.53 -7.75
N VAL A 78 -8.43 4.80 -7.69
CA VAL A 78 -9.86 5.15 -7.81
C VAL A 78 -10.43 4.66 -9.15
N GLU A 79 -9.69 4.88 -10.26
CA GLU A 79 -10.05 4.36 -11.59
C GLU A 79 -10.15 2.83 -11.61
N ALA A 80 -9.20 2.13 -10.97
CA ALA A 80 -9.17 0.66 -10.94
C ALA A 80 -10.27 0.03 -10.06
N PHE A 81 -10.61 0.68 -8.95
CA PHE A 81 -11.62 0.20 -8.00
C PHE A 81 -13.03 0.73 -8.29
N GLY A 82 -13.16 1.74 -9.16
CA GLY A 82 -14.43 2.35 -9.56
C GLY A 82 -15.02 3.32 -8.53
N ASN A 83 -14.41 3.48 -7.36
CA ASN A 83 -14.87 4.40 -6.33
C ASN A 83 -13.70 4.90 -5.47
N ASP A 84 -13.87 6.09 -4.88
CA ASP A 84 -12.96 6.63 -3.88
C ASP A 84 -13.39 6.17 -2.48
N PHE A 85 -12.53 5.38 -1.84
CA PHE A 85 -12.74 4.87 -0.49
C PHE A 85 -11.94 5.63 0.58
N THR A 86 -11.42 6.81 0.24
CA THR A 86 -10.71 7.67 1.21
C THR A 86 -11.57 7.94 2.44
N GLY A 87 -10.99 7.72 3.62
CA GLY A 87 -11.66 7.86 4.92
C GLY A 87 -12.33 6.58 5.43
N SER A 88 -12.55 5.57 4.59
CA SER A 88 -13.18 4.31 4.97
C SER A 88 -12.17 3.29 5.51
N TYR A 89 -12.65 2.34 6.32
CA TYR A 89 -11.83 1.19 6.72
C TYR A 89 -11.84 0.10 5.66
N LEU A 90 -10.70 -0.56 5.46
CA LEU A 90 -10.57 -1.66 4.47
C LEU A 90 -11.49 -2.85 4.77
N ASP A 91 -11.76 -3.12 6.05
CA ASP A 91 -12.66 -4.19 6.49
C ASP A 91 -14.15 -3.87 6.29
N GLU A 92 -14.49 -2.58 6.11
CA GLU A 92 -15.86 -2.13 5.81
C GLU A 92 -16.16 -2.13 4.30
N VAL A 93 -15.15 -1.90 3.47
CA VAL A 93 -15.33 -1.75 2.01
C VAL A 93 -14.93 -2.99 1.20
N PHE A 94 -14.14 -3.91 1.77
CA PHE A 94 -13.76 -5.15 1.09
C PHE A 94 -14.29 -6.37 1.86
N GLU A 95 -15.05 -7.22 1.17
CA GLU A 95 -15.59 -8.43 1.77
C GLU A 95 -14.47 -9.40 2.16
N ASN A 96 -14.61 -10.05 3.32
CA ASN A 96 -13.62 -11.00 3.85
C ASN A 96 -12.19 -10.43 3.89
N PHE A 97 -12.04 -9.11 4.06
CA PHE A 97 -10.76 -8.42 3.97
C PHE A 97 -9.66 -9.08 4.82
N HIS A 98 -10.00 -9.49 6.04
CA HIS A 98 -9.06 -10.14 6.97
C HIS A 98 -8.46 -11.46 6.45
N GLN A 99 -9.11 -12.13 5.49
CA GLN A 99 -8.65 -13.36 4.87
C GLN A 99 -7.85 -13.10 3.58
N THR A 100 -7.83 -11.86 3.09
CA THR A 100 -7.12 -11.50 1.87
C THR A 100 -5.61 -11.33 2.13
N TYR A 101 -4.80 -11.61 1.10
CA TYR A 101 -3.40 -11.19 1.10
C TYR A 101 -3.21 -9.68 1.30
N GLY A 102 -4.23 -8.86 1.00
CA GLY A 102 -4.21 -7.43 1.29
C GLY A 102 -4.12 -7.13 2.79
N CYS A 103 -4.80 -7.89 3.63
CA CYS A 103 -4.70 -7.78 5.08
C CYS A 103 -3.42 -8.42 5.61
N ILE A 104 -3.15 -9.68 5.22
CA ILE A 104 -2.01 -10.47 5.70
C ILE A 104 -0.69 -9.72 5.46
N ASN A 105 -0.47 -9.23 4.24
CA ASN A 105 0.77 -8.52 3.91
C ASN A 105 0.94 -7.21 4.70
N ARG A 106 -0.16 -6.50 4.98
CA ARG A 106 -0.11 -5.26 5.77
C ARG A 106 0.22 -5.54 7.24
N ILE A 107 -0.37 -6.59 7.82
CA ILE A 107 -0.06 -7.05 9.17
C ILE A 107 1.42 -7.46 9.26
N GLU A 108 1.90 -8.23 8.28
CA GLU A 108 3.29 -8.66 8.21
C GLU A 108 4.25 -7.46 8.14
N THR A 109 4.04 -6.53 7.21
CA THR A 109 4.88 -5.32 7.10
C THR A 109 4.79 -4.43 8.34
N ALA A 110 3.61 -4.23 8.92
CA ALA A 110 3.45 -3.44 10.14
C ALA A 110 4.14 -4.09 11.36
N THR A 111 4.24 -5.41 11.39
CA THR A 111 4.85 -6.15 12.51
C THR A 111 6.37 -6.28 12.36
N THR A 112 6.83 -6.58 11.14
CA THR A 112 8.24 -6.91 10.87
C THR A 112 9.06 -5.71 10.39
N GLY A 113 8.42 -4.68 9.85
CA GLY A 113 9.08 -3.60 9.15
C GLY A 113 9.62 -3.97 7.77
N VAL A 114 9.29 -5.17 7.26
CA VAL A 114 9.78 -5.66 5.97
C VAL A 114 8.74 -5.39 4.87
N PRO A 115 9.09 -4.68 3.78
CA PRO A 115 8.18 -4.45 2.68
C PRO A 115 7.90 -5.76 1.92
N THR A 116 6.63 -5.96 1.54
CA THR A 116 6.20 -7.09 0.71
C THR A 116 5.85 -6.62 -0.69
N TYR A 117 6.03 -7.48 -1.69
CA TYR A 117 5.61 -7.25 -3.07
C TYR A 117 5.12 -8.55 -3.69
N ARG A 118 4.30 -8.46 -4.74
CA ARG A 118 3.69 -9.62 -5.40
C ARG A 118 3.74 -9.44 -6.91
N TYR A 119 3.95 -10.53 -7.63
CA TYR A 119 3.78 -10.59 -9.08
C TYR A 119 2.33 -11.00 -9.40
N GLY A 120 1.72 -10.37 -10.41
CA GLY A 120 0.36 -10.65 -10.85
C GLY A 120 -0.54 -9.41 -10.85
N GLY A 121 -1.74 -9.55 -11.38
CA GLY A 121 -2.75 -8.47 -11.36
C GLY A 121 -3.12 -8.07 -9.93
N CYS A 122 -3.56 -6.82 -9.76
CA CYS A 122 -4.13 -6.36 -8.49
C CYS A 122 -5.20 -7.37 -8.06
N CYS A 123 -5.10 -7.83 -6.82
CA CYS A 123 -5.91 -8.90 -6.26
C CYS A 123 -7.38 -8.78 -6.71
N HIS A 124 -7.98 -9.89 -7.15
CA HIS A 124 -9.43 -9.99 -7.28
C HIS A 124 -10.02 -9.98 -5.86
N VAL A 125 -10.00 -8.83 -5.20
CA VAL A 125 -10.86 -8.58 -4.06
C VAL A 125 -12.25 -8.39 -4.66
N ASN A 126 -13.19 -9.24 -4.26
CA ASN A 126 -14.60 -8.98 -4.53
C ASN A 126 -14.90 -7.65 -3.82
N VAL A 127 -14.96 -6.57 -4.59
CA VAL A 127 -15.56 -5.33 -4.13
C VAL A 127 -17.05 -5.64 -4.05
N PRO A 128 -17.64 -5.68 -2.85
CA PRO A 128 -19.06 -5.97 -2.75
C PRO A 128 -19.84 -4.90 -3.52
N GLU A 129 -20.92 -5.32 -4.18
CA GLU A 129 -21.78 -4.53 -5.09
C GLU A 129 -22.58 -3.42 -4.34
N VAL A 130 -22.04 -2.87 -3.26
CA VAL A 130 -22.73 -1.91 -2.37
C VAL A 130 -22.53 -0.45 -2.80
N ALA A 131 -21.86 -0.21 -3.93
CA ALA A 131 -21.79 1.11 -4.56
C ALA A 131 -22.39 1.05 -5.97
N GLY A 132 -23.73 1.09 -6.02
CA GLY A 132 -24.54 1.64 -7.11
C GLY A 132 -24.13 1.38 -8.56
N SER A 133 -24.83 0.44 -9.19
CA SER A 133 -25.29 0.47 -10.59
C SER A 133 -24.97 1.76 -11.38
N MET A 134 -23.91 1.74 -12.19
CA MET A 134 -23.67 2.51 -13.44
C MET A 134 -22.14 2.49 -13.67
N ILE A 135 -21.54 1.84 -14.67
CA ILE A 135 -21.82 1.82 -16.10
C ILE A 135 -21.12 0.57 -16.69
N ARG A 136 -21.87 -0.22 -17.48
CA ARG A 136 -21.28 -1.05 -18.54
C ARG A 136 -20.93 -0.13 -19.70
N ALA A 137 -19.67 -0.12 -20.13
CA ALA A 137 -19.26 0.20 -21.48
C ALA A 137 -17.99 -0.59 -21.79
#